data_AF-A0A341EIW9-F1
#
_entry.id   AF-A0A341EIW9-F1
#
_cell.length_a   1.000
_cell.length_b   1.000
_cell.length_c   1.000
_cell.angle_alpha   90.00
_cell.angle_beta   90.00
_cell.angle_gamma   90.00
#
_symmetry.space_group_name_H-M   'P 1'
#
loop_
_entity.id
_entity.type
_entity.pdbx_description
1 polymer ?
#
loop_
_entity_poly.entity_id
_entity_poly.type
_entity_poly.pdbx_seq_one_letter_code
_entity_poly.pdbx_strand_id
1 'polypeptide(L)'
;MTVVKREISLIEALGAYLCYTPKYTETDEFHADLRTLNHTLFRDAIRECHNGKKEEHVEGAPSKRQLIHMVYTRKVKELASLYPFLFATENALRAIAHESYHRAFKDPYWWRDIIRAHTHEKTENDFPLKGDGKKRVRKHPVNPSFLAECFFAATQLGPRQIKALDAPACSSIRFYEELSIRHLFKIMHSDYVLCTVGTLKRQQFKEHMITICDARNEVFHGRPIKNRSTLFSACEAILDAAGLHMGDFDKALQVTTYTRQTPSMKRSKRHLLPPPPFVLP
;
A
#
# COMPACT_ATOMS: atom_id res chain seq x y z
N MET A 1 28.30 -14.25 7.07
CA MET A 1 27.25 -14.95 7.84
C MET A 1 26.11 -13.99 8.10
N THR A 2 25.04 -14.06 7.31
CA THR A 2 23.78 -13.36 7.60
C THR A 2 23.13 -14.07 8.78
N VAL A 3 23.20 -13.46 9.96
CA VAL A 3 22.43 -13.90 11.12
C VAL A 3 20.96 -13.69 10.78
N VAL A 4 20.29 -14.76 10.34
CA VAL A 4 18.84 -14.78 10.20
C VAL A 4 18.29 -14.61 11.61
N LYS A 5 17.90 -13.37 11.98
CA LYS A 5 17.24 -13.11 13.26
C LYS A 5 16.01 -14.00 13.34
N ARG A 6 16.04 -15.01 14.21
CA ARG A 6 14.89 -15.88 14.48
C ARG A 6 13.70 -14.99 14.84
N GLU A 7 12.63 -15.13 14.07
CA GLU A 7 11.41 -14.39 14.31
C GLU A 7 10.76 -14.94 15.59
N ILE A 8 10.82 -14.17 16.67
CA ILE A 8 10.24 -14.56 17.97
C ILE A 8 8.74 -14.79 17.78
N SER A 9 8.25 -15.94 18.24
CA SER A 9 6.83 -16.27 18.16
C SER A 9 6.01 -15.34 19.06
N LEU A 10 4.73 -15.18 18.76
CA LEU A 10 3.86 -14.29 19.54
C LEU A 10 3.72 -14.77 21.00
N ILE A 11 3.71 -16.09 21.20
CA ILE A 11 3.67 -16.73 22.51
C ILE A 11 4.98 -16.48 23.28
N GLU A 12 6.14 -16.63 22.62
CA GLU A 12 7.44 -16.32 23.21
C GLU A 12 7.54 -14.83 23.62
N ALA A 13 7.07 -13.92 22.76
CA ALA A 13 7.06 -12.48 23.05
C ALA A 13 6.12 -12.14 24.23
N LEU A 14 4.95 -12.77 24.29
CA LEU A 14 3.99 -12.58 25.37
C LEU A 14 4.55 -13.11 26.70
N GLY A 15 5.13 -14.31 26.71
CA GLY A 15 5.77 -14.89 27.89
C GLY A 15 6.89 -13.99 28.44
N ALA A 16 7.72 -13.44 27.54
CA ALA A 16 8.78 -12.50 27.92
C ALA A 16 8.23 -11.20 28.55
N TYR A 17 7.07 -10.71 28.10
CA TYR A 17 6.45 -9.48 28.61
C TYR A 17 5.66 -9.66 29.91
N LEU A 18 4.94 -10.79 30.05
CA LEU A 18 4.13 -11.03 31.23
C LEU A 18 5.01 -11.18 32.48
N CYS A 19 6.18 -11.81 32.40
CA CYS A 19 7.09 -11.99 33.56
C CYS A 19 6.43 -12.65 34.79
N TYR A 20 5.25 -13.26 34.63
CA TYR A 20 4.51 -14.06 35.62
C TYR A 20 3.73 -15.15 34.90
N THR A 21 3.26 -16.16 35.65
CA THR A 21 2.38 -17.20 35.13
C THR A 21 0.94 -16.67 35.08
N PRO A 22 0.34 -16.43 33.90
CA PRO A 22 -1.00 -15.88 33.80
C PRO A 22 -2.06 -16.83 34.35
N LYS A 23 -3.14 -16.27 34.90
CA LYS A 23 -4.32 -17.03 35.32
C LYS A 23 -5.03 -17.64 34.10
N TYR A 24 -5.86 -18.65 34.33
CA TYR A 24 -6.64 -19.29 33.27
C TYR A 24 -7.47 -18.28 32.45
N THR A 25 -8.13 -17.34 33.13
CA THR A 25 -8.94 -16.29 32.50
C THR A 25 -8.12 -15.33 31.65
N GLU A 26 -6.91 -14.96 32.08
CA GLU A 26 -6.02 -14.10 31.29
C GLU A 26 -5.49 -14.82 30.05
N THR A 27 -5.21 -16.12 30.18
CA THR A 27 -4.78 -16.98 29.07
C THR A 27 -5.86 -17.07 27.99
N ASP A 28 -7.13 -17.25 28.37
CA ASP A 28 -8.26 -17.26 27.45
C ASP A 28 -8.42 -15.92 26.71
N GLU A 29 -8.24 -14.80 27.41
CA GLU A 29 -8.28 -13.45 26.82
C GLU A 29 -7.16 -13.25 25.79
N PHE A 30 -5.92 -13.65 26.10
CA PHE A 30 -4.81 -13.57 25.14
C PHE A 30 -5.00 -14.51 23.94
N HIS A 31 -5.59 -15.69 24.14
CA HIS A 31 -5.97 -16.57 23.02
C HIS A 31 -7.08 -15.97 22.15
N ALA A 32 -8.01 -15.19 22.72
CA ALA A 32 -8.99 -14.45 21.95
C ALA A 32 -8.33 -13.35 21.10
N ASP A 33 -7.38 -12.60 21.69
CA ASP A 33 -6.61 -11.57 20.98
C ASP A 33 -5.79 -12.16 19.82
N LEU A 34 -5.12 -13.30 20.04
CA LEU A 34 -4.38 -14.03 19.01
C LEU A 34 -5.26 -14.48 17.82
N ARG A 35 -6.54 -14.74 18.05
CA ARG A 35 -7.47 -15.14 16.98
C ARG A 35 -8.04 -13.96 16.19
N THR A 36 -7.95 -12.75 16.73
CA THR A 36 -8.69 -11.58 16.21
C THR A 36 -7.79 -10.48 15.69
N LEU A 37 -6.62 -10.27 16.29
CA LEU A 37 -5.74 -9.16 15.97
C LEU A 37 -4.71 -9.54 14.90
N ASN A 38 -4.27 -8.55 14.10
CA ASN A 38 -3.12 -8.73 13.21
C ASN A 38 -1.87 -9.13 14.01
N HIS A 39 -1.34 -10.32 13.72
CA HIS A 39 -0.22 -10.92 14.46
C HIS A 39 1.06 -10.08 14.45
N THR A 40 1.38 -9.46 13.32
CA THR A 40 2.60 -8.65 13.19
C THR A 40 2.52 -7.41 14.07
N LEU A 41 1.41 -6.66 13.99
CA LEU A 41 1.20 -5.48 14.81
C LEU A 41 1.09 -5.82 16.29
N PHE A 42 0.44 -6.93 16.62
CA PHE A 42 0.27 -7.37 18.00
C PHE A 42 1.62 -7.76 18.62
N ARG A 43 2.46 -8.50 17.91
CA ARG A 43 3.83 -8.81 18.33
C ARG A 43 4.67 -7.56 18.54
N ASP A 44 4.60 -6.60 17.63
CA ASP A 44 5.37 -5.36 17.75
C ASP A 44 4.84 -4.45 18.87
N ALA A 45 3.54 -4.49 19.17
CA ALA A 45 2.98 -3.84 20.34
C ALA A 45 3.52 -4.47 21.64
N ILE A 46 3.56 -5.79 21.75
CA ILE A 46 4.13 -6.50 22.91
C ILE A 46 5.61 -6.15 23.09
N ARG A 47 6.40 -6.15 22.00
CA ARG A 47 7.82 -5.78 22.05
C ARG A 47 8.04 -4.35 22.52
N GLU A 48 7.22 -3.42 22.05
CA GLU A 48 7.32 -2.02 22.48
C GLU A 48 6.97 -1.88 23.97
N CYS A 49 5.90 -2.52 24.43
CA CYS A 49 5.57 -2.55 25.87
C CYS A 49 6.70 -3.19 26.70
N HIS A 50 7.35 -4.24 26.19
CA HIS A 50 8.47 -4.90 26.86
C HIS A 50 9.72 -4.02 26.94
N ASN A 51 10.01 -3.25 25.89
CA ASN A 51 11.19 -2.39 25.83
C ASN A 51 11.02 -1.08 26.62
N GLY A 52 9.78 -0.62 26.85
CA GLY A 52 9.49 0.58 27.64
C GLY A 52 9.62 0.44 29.17
N LYS A 53 10.27 -0.60 29.70
CA LYS A 53 10.24 -1.00 31.13
C LYS A 53 10.65 0.08 32.14
N LYS A 54 9.72 0.41 33.06
CA LYS A 54 9.64 -0.06 34.46
C LYS A 54 8.30 0.44 35.01
N GLU A 55 7.28 -0.40 35.04
CA GLU A 55 6.04 -0.07 35.77
C GLU A 55 6.17 -0.60 37.19
N GLU A 56 6.45 0.30 38.13
CA GLU A 56 5.99 0.11 39.50
C GLU A 56 4.46 0.05 39.42
N HIS A 57 3.85 -1.01 39.98
CA HIS A 57 2.41 -1.12 40.06
C HIS A 57 1.87 0.00 40.95
N VAL A 58 1.49 1.12 40.33
CA VAL A 58 0.73 2.19 40.96
C VAL A 58 -0.74 1.80 40.90
N GLU A 59 -1.45 1.94 42.01
CA GLU A 59 -2.88 1.66 42.10
C GLU A 59 -3.65 2.51 41.07
N GLY A 60 -4.43 1.85 40.19
CA GLY A 60 -5.11 2.50 39.05
C GLY A 60 -4.38 2.44 37.71
N ALA A 61 -3.18 1.85 37.64
CA ALA A 61 -2.47 1.65 36.37
C ALA A 61 -3.22 0.68 35.44
N PRO A 62 -3.21 0.91 34.11
CA PRO A 62 -3.81 0.01 33.14
C PRO A 62 -3.17 -1.39 33.19
N SER A 63 -3.96 -2.44 32.97
CA SER A 63 -3.43 -3.80 32.95
C SER A 63 -2.43 -3.99 31.81
N LYS A 64 -1.51 -4.95 31.94
CA LYS A 64 -0.56 -5.31 30.87
C LYS A 64 -1.25 -5.57 29.52
N ARG A 65 -2.42 -6.21 29.56
CA ARG A 65 -3.25 -6.42 28.37
C ARG A 65 -3.76 -5.10 27.80
N GLN A 66 -4.30 -4.20 28.64
CA GLN A 66 -4.75 -2.87 28.21
C GLN A 66 -3.62 -2.06 27.56
N LEU A 67 -2.40 -2.09 28.12
CA LEU A 67 -1.24 -1.43 27.55
C LEU A 67 -0.89 -1.95 26.15
N ILE A 68 -0.89 -3.27 25.94
CA ILE A 68 -0.67 -3.86 24.61
C ILE A 68 -1.75 -3.35 23.63
N HIS A 69 -3.02 -3.33 24.06
CA HIS A 69 -4.13 -2.86 23.22
C HIS A 69 -4.04 -1.36 22.90
N MET A 70 -3.57 -0.53 23.84
CA MET A 70 -3.33 0.90 23.61
C MET A 70 -2.25 1.11 22.54
N VAL A 71 -1.11 0.41 22.66
CA VAL A 71 -0.02 0.47 21.67
C VAL A 71 -0.47 -0.10 20.32
N TYR A 72 -1.18 -1.22 20.32
CA TYR A 72 -1.76 -1.82 19.11
C TYR A 72 -2.68 -0.82 18.39
N THR A 73 -3.62 -0.23 19.12
CA THR A 73 -4.56 0.77 18.58
C THR A 73 -3.83 1.98 18.03
N ARG A 74 -2.80 2.47 18.72
CA ARG A 74 -1.95 3.55 18.21
C ARG A 74 -1.30 3.16 16.87
N LYS A 75 -0.68 1.98 16.78
CA LYS A 75 -0.06 1.49 15.54
C LYS A 75 -1.06 1.33 14.39
N VAL A 76 -2.30 0.89 14.67
CA VAL A 76 -3.37 0.85 13.66
C VAL A 76 -3.72 2.26 13.16
N LYS A 77 -3.84 3.24 14.07
CA LYS A 77 -4.06 4.64 13.69
C LYS A 77 -2.92 5.21 12.86
N GLU A 78 -1.67 4.91 13.23
CA GLU A 78 -0.47 5.31 12.49
C GLU A 78 -0.41 4.73 11.08
N LEU A 79 -0.91 3.50 10.87
CA LEU A 79 -1.04 2.92 9.53
C LEU A 79 -2.17 3.59 8.75
N ALA A 80 -3.32 3.82 9.39
CA ALA A 80 -4.47 4.44 8.75
C ALA A 80 -4.16 5.88 8.28
N SER A 81 -3.37 6.63 9.05
CA SER A 81 -2.99 8.00 8.70
C SER A 81 -2.13 8.11 7.44
N LEU A 82 -1.54 7.02 6.96
CA LEU A 82 -0.72 7.01 5.73
C LEU A 82 -1.56 6.82 4.47
N TYR A 83 -2.78 6.28 4.61
CA TYR A 83 -3.63 5.97 3.47
C TYR A 83 -3.96 7.19 2.61
N PRO A 84 -4.30 8.37 3.15
CA PRO A 84 -4.60 9.55 2.33
C PRO A 84 -3.41 9.98 1.47
N PHE A 85 -2.19 9.90 2.00
CA PHE A 85 -0.94 10.26 1.34
C PHE A 85 -0.63 9.33 0.17
N LEU A 86 -0.72 8.03 0.42
CA LEU A 86 -0.57 7.00 -0.62
C LEU A 86 -1.67 7.16 -1.69
N PHE A 87 -2.92 7.36 -1.28
CA PHE A 87 -4.04 7.54 -2.19
C PHE A 87 -3.86 8.76 -3.11
N ALA A 88 -3.54 9.93 -2.55
CA ALA A 88 -3.30 11.15 -3.32
C ALA A 88 -2.13 10.98 -4.29
N THR A 89 -1.00 10.44 -3.81
CA THR A 89 0.21 10.22 -4.62
C THR A 89 -0.05 9.23 -5.76
N GLU A 90 -0.69 8.09 -5.47
CA GLU A 90 -0.98 7.10 -6.50
C GLU A 90 -1.93 7.65 -7.59
N ASN A 91 -2.95 8.42 -7.20
CA ASN A 91 -3.88 9.01 -8.16
C ASN A 91 -3.23 10.11 -8.99
N ALA A 92 -2.37 10.94 -8.39
CA ALA A 92 -1.57 11.93 -9.12
C ALA A 92 -0.71 11.24 -10.20
N LEU A 93 -0.01 10.15 -9.84
CA LEU A 93 0.82 9.41 -10.78
C LEU A 93 0.01 8.76 -11.90
N ARG A 94 -1.18 8.21 -11.60
CA ARG A 94 -2.08 7.66 -12.62
C ARG A 94 -2.55 8.74 -13.59
N ALA A 95 -2.93 9.92 -13.09
CA ALA A 95 -3.36 11.04 -13.92
C ALA A 95 -2.20 11.56 -14.80
N ILE A 96 -1.01 11.76 -14.23
CA ILE A 96 0.18 12.19 -14.97
C ILE A 96 0.53 11.19 -16.07
N ALA A 97 0.52 9.90 -15.76
CA ALA A 97 0.78 8.86 -16.74
C ALA A 97 -0.26 8.88 -17.88
N HIS A 98 -1.54 8.94 -17.54
CA HIS A 98 -2.62 9.04 -18.50
C HIS A 98 -2.45 10.23 -19.45
N GLU A 99 -2.25 11.43 -18.92
CA GLU A 99 -2.09 12.64 -19.72
C GLU A 99 -0.82 12.61 -20.58
N SER A 100 0.31 12.20 -19.99
CA SER A 100 1.61 12.20 -20.66
C SER A 100 1.62 11.24 -21.85
N TYR A 101 1.12 10.02 -21.67
CA TYR A 101 1.07 9.04 -22.74
C TYR A 101 -0.01 9.36 -23.77
N HIS A 102 -1.15 9.92 -23.36
CA HIS A 102 -2.14 10.44 -24.30
C HIS A 102 -1.49 11.48 -25.24
N ARG A 103 -0.73 12.44 -24.68
CA ARG A 103 -0.02 13.46 -25.45
C ARG A 103 1.05 12.86 -26.37
N ALA A 104 1.84 11.91 -25.88
CA ALA A 104 2.92 11.29 -26.64
C ALA A 104 2.39 10.46 -27.83
N PHE A 105 1.38 9.63 -27.60
CA PHE A 105 0.83 8.70 -28.59
C PHE A 105 -0.31 9.28 -29.43
N LYS A 106 -0.81 10.47 -29.06
CA LYS A 106 -1.99 11.13 -29.66
C LYS A 106 -3.23 10.22 -29.66
N ASP A 107 -3.35 9.39 -28.63
CA ASP A 107 -4.44 8.45 -28.44
C ASP A 107 -4.62 8.15 -26.94
N PRO A 108 -5.79 8.43 -26.34
CA PRO A 108 -6.05 8.10 -24.94
C PRO A 108 -6.13 6.58 -24.67
N TYR A 109 -6.27 5.77 -25.73
CA TYR A 109 -6.41 4.32 -25.65
C TYR A 109 -5.22 3.55 -26.23
N TRP A 110 -4.04 4.17 -26.31
CA TRP A 110 -2.83 3.59 -26.93
C TRP A 110 -2.49 2.19 -26.41
N TRP A 111 -2.78 1.94 -25.13
CA TRP A 111 -2.52 0.69 -24.43
C TRP A 111 -3.38 -0.47 -24.95
N ARG A 112 -4.50 -0.20 -25.66
CA ARG A 112 -5.34 -1.24 -26.27
C ARG A 112 -4.58 -2.05 -27.31
N ASP A 113 -3.63 -1.45 -28.02
CA ASP A 113 -2.80 -2.16 -28.98
C ASP A 113 -1.97 -3.26 -28.28
N ILE A 114 -1.49 -2.98 -27.07
CA ILE A 114 -0.71 -3.91 -26.26
C ILE A 114 -1.62 -4.98 -25.66
N ILE A 115 -2.76 -4.58 -25.08
CA ILE A 115 -3.73 -5.53 -24.52
C ILE A 115 -4.21 -6.51 -25.59
N ARG A 116 -4.56 -6.02 -26.78
CA ARG A 116 -4.99 -6.87 -27.90
C ARG A 116 -3.85 -7.71 -28.45
N ALA A 117 -2.62 -7.20 -28.52
CA ALA A 117 -1.48 -8.03 -28.90
C ALA A 117 -1.30 -9.18 -27.91
N HIS A 118 -1.38 -8.89 -26.60
CA HIS A 118 -1.30 -9.90 -25.54
C HIS A 118 -2.43 -10.94 -25.63
N THR A 119 -3.68 -10.54 -25.93
CA THR A 119 -4.78 -11.52 -26.10
C THR A 119 -4.63 -12.41 -27.33
N HIS A 120 -3.80 -12.02 -28.29
CA HIS A 120 -3.42 -12.83 -29.46
C HIS A 120 -2.06 -13.50 -29.26
N GLU A 121 -1.64 -13.71 -28.01
CA GLU A 121 -0.40 -14.41 -27.62
C GLU A 121 0.89 -13.78 -28.16
N LYS A 122 0.83 -12.50 -28.53
CA LYS A 122 2.01 -11.72 -28.91
C LYS A 122 2.72 -11.19 -27.68
N THR A 123 4.01 -10.94 -27.86
CA THR A 123 4.93 -10.41 -26.86
C THR A 123 5.53 -9.09 -27.34
N GLU A 124 6.34 -8.46 -26.50
CA GLU A 124 7.09 -7.28 -26.88
C GLU A 124 8.04 -7.53 -28.06
N ASN A 125 8.46 -8.78 -28.31
CA ASN A 125 9.37 -9.13 -29.40
C ASN A 125 8.73 -9.05 -30.79
N ASP A 126 7.40 -9.15 -30.86
CA ASP A 126 6.62 -8.94 -32.08
C ASP A 126 6.61 -7.46 -32.54
N PHE A 127 7.14 -6.56 -31.71
CA PHE A 127 7.32 -5.15 -32.04
C PHE A 127 8.79 -4.91 -32.41
N PRO A 128 9.10 -4.78 -33.72
CA PRO A 128 10.47 -4.77 -34.19
C PRO A 128 11.22 -3.52 -33.74
N LEU A 129 12.49 -3.73 -33.37
CA LEU A 129 13.44 -2.63 -33.22
C LEU A 129 13.64 -1.94 -34.58
N LYS A 130 13.75 -0.62 -34.56
CA LYS A 130 14.15 0.18 -35.73
C LYS A 130 15.62 0.56 -35.62
N GLY A 131 16.17 1.13 -36.69
CA GLY A 131 17.60 1.49 -36.77
C GLY A 131 18.08 2.48 -35.69
N ASP A 132 17.16 3.13 -34.97
CA ASP A 132 17.44 3.99 -33.82
C ASP A 132 17.47 3.24 -32.47
N GLY A 133 17.42 1.91 -32.48
CA GLY A 133 17.41 1.07 -31.28
C GLY A 133 16.12 1.14 -30.47
N LYS A 134 15.06 1.76 -30.99
CA LYS A 134 13.77 1.91 -30.29
C LYS A 134 12.69 1.05 -30.93
N LYS A 135 11.70 0.67 -30.12
CA LYS A 135 10.45 0.05 -30.58
C LYS A 135 9.43 1.14 -30.91
N ARG A 136 8.25 0.78 -31.42
CA ARG A 136 7.21 1.73 -31.81
C ARG A 136 5.85 1.33 -31.27
N VAL A 137 5.16 2.29 -30.65
CA VAL A 137 3.72 2.20 -30.31
C VAL A 137 3.01 3.32 -31.05
N ARG A 138 2.01 2.99 -31.87
CA ARG A 138 1.30 3.96 -32.73
C ARG A 138 2.22 4.93 -33.49
N LYS A 139 3.33 4.40 -34.04
CA LYS A 139 4.42 5.12 -34.74
C LYS A 139 5.33 6.00 -33.85
N HIS A 140 5.07 6.12 -32.56
CA HIS A 140 5.93 6.87 -31.63
C HIS A 140 7.13 6.01 -31.16
N PRO A 141 8.38 6.52 -31.18
CA PRO A 141 9.56 5.84 -30.65
C PRO A 141 9.49 5.65 -29.14
N VAL A 142 9.59 4.41 -28.68
CA VAL A 142 9.64 4.06 -27.24
C VAL A 142 10.85 3.20 -26.92
N ASN A 143 11.37 3.33 -25.71
CA ASN A 143 12.43 2.45 -25.23
C ASN A 143 11.95 0.99 -25.21
N PRO A 144 12.80 0.00 -25.55
CA PRO A 144 12.41 -1.41 -25.51
C PRO A 144 11.94 -1.87 -24.14
N SER A 145 12.56 -1.35 -23.06
CA SER A 145 12.17 -1.61 -21.68
C SER A 145 10.76 -1.13 -21.35
N PHE A 146 10.30 -0.04 -21.98
CA PHE A 146 8.93 0.45 -21.77
C PHE A 146 7.90 -0.53 -22.30
N LEU A 147 8.11 -1.02 -23.51
CA LEU A 147 7.21 -1.99 -24.09
C LEU A 147 7.23 -3.30 -23.29
N ALA A 148 8.41 -3.75 -22.86
CA ALA A 148 8.55 -4.94 -22.01
C ALA A 148 7.76 -4.80 -20.70
N GLU A 149 7.84 -3.66 -20.01
CA GLU A 149 7.09 -3.42 -18.78
C GLU A 149 5.57 -3.31 -19.02
N CYS A 150 5.13 -2.75 -20.15
CA CYS A 150 3.72 -2.76 -20.52
C CYS A 150 3.18 -4.17 -20.78
N PHE A 151 3.93 -5.02 -21.50
CA PHE A 151 3.56 -6.42 -21.71
C PHE A 151 3.58 -7.19 -20.40
N PHE A 152 4.61 -7.02 -19.59
CA PHE A 152 4.68 -7.64 -18.26
C PHE A 152 3.45 -7.24 -17.43
N ALA A 153 3.08 -5.96 -17.39
CA ALA A 153 1.87 -5.52 -16.71
C ALA A 153 0.60 -6.17 -17.27
N ALA A 154 0.48 -6.34 -18.59
CA ALA A 154 -0.65 -7.03 -19.20
C ALA A 154 -0.76 -8.50 -18.75
N THR A 155 0.35 -9.22 -18.57
CA THR A 155 0.34 -10.61 -18.07
C THR A 155 -0.21 -10.73 -16.64
N GLN A 156 -0.20 -9.65 -15.86
CA GLN A 156 -0.68 -9.63 -14.48
C GLN A 156 -2.18 -9.30 -14.39
N LEU A 157 -2.83 -8.98 -15.51
CA LEU A 157 -4.25 -8.70 -15.56
C LEU A 157 -5.05 -10.00 -15.71
N GLY A 158 -6.06 -10.16 -14.87
CA GLY A 158 -7.00 -11.28 -14.97
C GLY A 158 -7.95 -11.13 -16.17
N PRO A 159 -8.61 -12.24 -16.61
CA PRO A 159 -9.51 -12.21 -17.76
C PRO A 159 -10.64 -11.18 -17.67
N ARG A 160 -11.17 -10.94 -16.46
CA ARG A 160 -12.21 -9.93 -16.22
C ARG A 160 -11.70 -8.50 -16.45
N GLN A 161 -10.47 -8.20 -16.03
CA GLN A 161 -9.85 -6.89 -16.21
C GLN A 161 -9.57 -6.65 -17.70
N ILE A 162 -9.01 -7.64 -18.40
CA ILE A 162 -8.77 -7.58 -19.86
C ILE A 162 -10.08 -7.31 -20.61
N LYS A 163 -11.16 -8.04 -20.29
CA LYS A 163 -12.48 -7.83 -20.91
C LYS A 163 -13.03 -6.42 -20.63
N ALA A 164 -12.85 -5.90 -19.42
CA ALA A 164 -13.29 -4.54 -19.08
C ALA A 164 -12.50 -3.47 -19.85
N LEU A 165 -11.19 -3.69 -20.06
CA LEU A 165 -10.32 -2.77 -20.78
C LEU A 165 -10.65 -2.69 -22.29
N ASP A 166 -11.05 -3.80 -22.91
CA ASP A 166 -11.43 -3.83 -24.33
C ASP A 166 -12.89 -3.40 -24.58
N ALA A 167 -13.69 -3.21 -23.53
CA ALA A 167 -15.08 -2.79 -23.67
C ALA A 167 -15.21 -1.41 -24.37
N PRO A 168 -16.18 -1.20 -25.27
CA PRO A 168 -16.35 0.07 -25.98
C PRO A 168 -16.52 1.28 -25.07
N ALA A 169 -17.26 1.12 -23.96
CA ALA A 169 -17.51 2.17 -22.97
C ALA A 169 -16.39 2.37 -21.94
N CYS A 170 -15.25 1.67 -22.08
CA CYS A 170 -14.15 1.76 -21.13
C CYS A 170 -13.55 3.18 -21.09
N SER A 171 -13.35 3.71 -19.89
CA SER A 171 -12.63 4.98 -19.69
C SER A 171 -11.15 4.80 -20.01
N SER A 172 -10.54 5.81 -20.63
CA SER A 172 -9.12 5.77 -21.00
C SER A 172 -8.17 5.70 -19.79
N ILE A 173 -8.61 6.19 -18.62
CA ILE A 173 -7.83 6.10 -17.38
C ILE A 173 -7.84 4.70 -16.77
N ARG A 174 -8.82 3.85 -17.15
CA ARG A 174 -9.06 2.55 -16.51
C ARG A 174 -7.83 1.64 -16.54
N PHE A 175 -7.05 1.68 -17.63
CA PHE A 175 -5.80 0.93 -17.72
C PHE A 175 -4.88 1.20 -16.52
N TYR A 176 -4.71 2.47 -16.14
CA TYR A 176 -3.84 2.89 -15.04
C TYR A 176 -4.42 2.55 -13.65
N GLU A 177 -5.75 2.47 -13.53
CA GLU A 177 -6.43 2.04 -12.31
C GLU A 177 -6.25 0.54 -12.05
N GLU A 178 -6.17 -0.27 -13.11
CA GLU A 178 -5.95 -1.72 -13.01
C GLU A 178 -4.47 -2.07 -12.72
N LEU A 179 -3.56 -1.10 -12.85
CA LEU A 179 -2.15 -1.29 -12.52
C LEU A 179 -1.90 -1.16 -11.02
N SER A 180 -1.10 -2.10 -10.49
CA SER A 180 -0.43 -1.88 -9.21
C SER A 180 0.49 -0.67 -9.31
N ILE A 181 0.68 0.05 -8.20
CA ILE A 181 1.60 1.20 -8.16
C ILE A 181 3.02 0.83 -8.61
N ARG A 182 3.44 -0.42 -8.33
CA ARG A 182 4.74 -0.95 -8.76
C ARG A 182 4.83 -1.09 -10.28
N HIS A 183 3.79 -1.58 -10.94
CA HIS A 183 3.76 -1.69 -12.40
C HIS A 183 3.69 -0.30 -13.06
N LEU A 184 2.86 0.58 -12.53
CA LEU A 184 2.79 1.98 -12.98
C LEU A 184 4.16 2.65 -12.90
N PHE A 185 4.84 2.53 -11.76
CA PHE A 185 6.20 3.03 -11.57
C PHE A 185 7.17 2.49 -12.63
N LYS A 186 7.22 1.18 -12.83
CA LYS A 186 8.14 0.57 -13.79
C LYS A 186 7.90 1.08 -15.21
N ILE A 187 6.63 1.17 -15.64
CA ILE A 187 6.25 1.73 -16.93
C ILE A 187 6.73 3.19 -17.03
N MET A 188 6.37 4.06 -16.09
CA MET A 188 6.81 5.47 -16.07
C MET A 188 8.34 5.61 -16.10
N HIS A 189 9.05 4.82 -15.29
CA HIS A 189 10.51 4.92 -15.16
C HIS A 189 11.26 4.37 -16.38
N SER A 190 10.70 3.39 -17.09
CA SER A 190 11.34 2.71 -18.22
C SER A 190 11.54 3.62 -19.45
N ASP A 191 10.67 4.60 -19.64
CA ASP A 191 10.83 5.69 -20.62
C ASP A 191 10.38 7.02 -20.02
N TYR A 192 11.13 7.47 -19.02
CA TYR A 192 10.77 8.64 -18.21
C TYR A 192 10.65 9.94 -19.02
N VAL A 193 11.27 10.01 -20.20
CA VAL A 193 11.14 11.17 -21.10
C VAL A 193 9.69 11.31 -21.61
N LEU A 194 8.96 10.21 -21.73
CA LEU A 194 7.55 10.23 -22.13
C LEU A 194 6.60 10.60 -21.00
N CYS A 195 7.04 10.51 -19.74
CA CYS A 195 6.19 10.69 -18.57
C CYS A 195 6.98 11.30 -17.40
N THR A 196 7.45 12.53 -17.62
CA THR A 196 8.13 13.31 -16.59
C THR A 196 7.16 13.75 -15.52
N VAL A 197 7.57 13.65 -14.25
CA VAL A 197 6.79 14.13 -13.10
C VAL A 197 7.31 15.52 -12.73
N GLY A 198 6.76 16.54 -13.38
CA GLY A 198 7.18 17.95 -13.21
C GLY A 198 8.68 18.14 -13.34
N THR A 199 9.31 18.66 -12.28
CA THR A 199 10.74 18.98 -12.25
C THR A 199 11.62 17.83 -11.75
N LEU A 200 11.05 16.68 -11.35
CA LEU A 200 11.84 15.57 -10.83
C LEU A 200 12.75 14.95 -11.89
N LYS A 201 14.01 14.72 -11.52
CA LYS A 201 14.91 13.90 -12.32
C LYS A 201 14.52 12.43 -12.19
N ARG A 202 14.77 11.66 -13.25
CA ARG A 202 14.50 10.21 -13.30
C ARG A 202 14.99 9.44 -12.06
N GLN A 203 16.19 9.74 -11.59
CA GLN A 203 16.80 9.08 -10.44
C GLN A 203 16.10 9.43 -9.12
N GLN A 204 15.73 10.70 -8.92
CA GLN A 204 14.97 11.14 -7.74
C GLN A 204 13.58 10.48 -7.72
N PHE A 205 12.91 10.46 -8.88
CA PHE A 205 11.63 9.76 -9.03
C PHE A 205 11.75 8.27 -8.64
N LYS A 206 12.80 7.58 -9.10
CA LYS A 206 13.07 6.19 -8.74
C LYS A 206 13.21 5.99 -7.23
N GLU A 207 13.99 6.83 -6.56
CA GLU A 207 14.25 6.72 -5.11
C GLU A 207 12.96 6.93 -4.28
N HIS A 208 12.17 7.94 -4.64
CA HIS A 208 10.86 8.18 -4.01
C HIS A 208 9.89 7.03 -4.26
N MET A 209 9.80 6.52 -5.49
CA MET A 209 8.91 5.41 -5.82
C MET A 209 9.29 4.09 -5.16
N ILE A 210 10.57 3.80 -4.94
CA ILE A 210 11.00 2.64 -4.15
C ILE A 210 10.45 2.75 -2.72
N THR A 211 10.63 3.91 -2.09
CA THR A 211 10.12 4.18 -0.74
C THR A 211 8.60 3.98 -0.66
N ILE A 212 7.85 4.51 -1.62
CA ILE A 212 6.38 4.39 -1.68
C ILE A 212 5.95 2.94 -1.93
N CYS A 213 6.58 2.23 -2.87
CA CYS A 213 6.25 0.84 -3.19
C CYS A 213 6.49 -0.08 -1.99
N ASP A 214 7.58 0.14 -1.25
CA ASP A 214 7.92 -0.64 -0.07
C ASP A 214 6.94 -0.34 1.07
N ALA A 215 6.63 0.93 1.31
CA ALA A 215 5.61 1.32 2.28
C ALA A 215 4.23 0.74 1.95
N ARG A 216 3.77 0.82 0.69
CA ARG A 216 2.51 0.21 0.26
C ARG A 216 2.53 -1.29 0.58
N ASN A 217 3.61 -1.99 0.24
CA ASN A 217 3.73 -3.42 0.52
C ASN A 217 3.57 -3.73 2.03
N GLU A 218 4.20 -2.93 2.89
CA GLU A 218 4.06 -3.06 4.34
C GLU A 218 2.63 -2.77 4.82
N VAL A 219 1.97 -1.71 4.33
CA VAL A 219 0.55 -1.42 4.66
C VAL A 219 -0.35 -2.61 4.29
N PHE A 220 -0.17 -3.17 3.10
CA PHE A 220 -0.99 -4.28 2.61
C PHE A 220 -0.87 -5.55 3.45
N HIS A 221 0.32 -5.81 3.98
CA HIS A 221 0.56 -6.93 4.89
C HIS A 221 0.31 -6.59 6.36
N GLY A 222 -0.20 -5.38 6.66
CA GLY A 222 -0.44 -4.91 8.02
C GLY A 222 0.85 -4.89 8.86
N ARG A 223 1.98 -4.54 8.24
CA ARG A 223 3.28 -4.48 8.90
C ARG A 223 3.61 -3.06 9.33
N PRO A 224 4.33 -2.87 10.45
CA PRO A 224 4.75 -1.54 10.89
C PRO A 224 5.68 -0.86 9.89
N ILE A 225 5.41 0.42 9.61
CA ILE A 225 6.28 1.24 8.75
C ILE A 225 7.31 1.93 9.63
N LYS A 226 8.58 1.55 9.45
CA LYS A 226 9.71 2.02 10.27
C LYS A 226 10.04 3.49 9.99
N ASN A 227 10.08 3.91 8.73
CA ASN A 227 10.51 5.25 8.32
C ASN A 227 9.36 6.07 7.73
N ARG A 228 8.35 6.37 8.56
CA ARG A 228 7.16 7.14 8.15
C ARG A 228 7.52 8.53 7.60
N SER A 229 8.44 9.23 8.25
CA SER A 229 8.91 10.55 7.79
C SER A 229 9.48 10.50 6.37
N THR A 230 10.28 9.48 6.04
CA THR A 230 10.82 9.31 4.69
C THR A 230 9.72 9.05 3.65
N LEU A 231 8.69 8.28 4.02
CA LEU A 231 7.52 8.08 3.15
C LEU A 231 6.78 9.40 2.90
N PHE A 232 6.49 10.17 3.95
CA PHE A 232 5.86 11.47 3.82
C PHE A 232 6.65 12.38 2.89
N SER A 233 7.96 12.52 3.12
CA SER A 233 8.83 13.34 2.27
C SER A 233 8.87 12.86 0.82
N ALA A 234 8.81 11.55 0.57
CA ALA A 234 8.75 11.02 -0.79
C ALA A 234 7.41 11.32 -1.49
N CYS A 235 6.29 11.22 -0.77
CA CYS A 235 4.97 11.58 -1.26
C CYS A 235 4.88 13.08 -1.56
N GLU A 236 5.30 13.93 -0.61
CA GLU A 236 5.35 15.40 -0.77
C GLU A 236 6.20 15.79 -1.99
N ALA A 237 7.40 15.23 -2.14
CA ALA A 237 8.28 15.56 -3.27
C ALA A 237 7.66 15.22 -4.63
N ILE A 238 6.92 14.12 -4.73
CA ILE A 238 6.20 13.74 -5.97
C ILE A 238 5.01 14.67 -6.21
N LEU A 239 4.24 14.96 -5.16
CA LEU A 239 3.04 15.79 -5.28
C LEU A 239 3.38 17.25 -5.58
N ASP A 240 4.38 17.83 -4.91
CA ASP A 240 4.89 19.17 -5.23
C ASP A 240 5.39 19.24 -6.67
N ALA A 241 6.14 18.23 -7.13
CA ALA A 241 6.56 18.18 -8.52
C ALA A 241 5.38 18.06 -9.49
N ALA A 242 4.30 17.39 -9.08
CA ALA A 242 3.05 17.31 -9.83
C ALA A 242 2.19 18.59 -9.75
N GLY A 243 2.60 19.60 -8.97
CA GLY A 243 1.80 20.81 -8.73
C GLY A 243 0.58 20.57 -7.82
N LEU A 244 0.62 19.52 -7.00
CA LEU A 244 -0.41 19.17 -6.02
C LEU A 244 0.15 19.37 -4.61
N HIS A 245 -0.42 20.28 -3.84
CA HIS A 245 0.08 20.56 -2.49
C HIS A 245 -0.74 19.83 -1.43
N MET A 246 -0.09 18.99 -0.63
CA MET A 246 -0.80 18.27 0.44
C MET A 246 -1.21 19.16 1.60
N GLY A 247 -0.59 20.32 1.79
CA GLY A 247 -1.05 21.29 2.79
C GLY A 247 -2.51 21.73 2.58
N ASP A 248 -2.95 21.85 1.33
CA ASP A 248 -4.35 22.16 1.01
C ASP A 248 -5.26 20.96 1.22
N PHE A 249 -4.75 19.76 0.95
CA PHE A 249 -5.45 18.51 1.21
C PHE A 249 -5.63 18.26 2.72
N ASP A 250 -4.62 18.51 3.55
CA ASP A 250 -4.70 18.38 5.01
C ASP A 250 -5.67 19.40 5.62
N LYS A 251 -5.64 20.65 5.15
CA LYS A 251 -6.64 21.66 5.53
C LYS A 251 -8.05 21.20 5.13
N ALA A 252 -8.22 20.69 3.91
CA ALA A 252 -9.50 20.17 3.44
C ALA A 252 -9.97 18.99 4.30
N LEU A 253 -9.09 18.05 4.63
CA LEU A 253 -9.38 16.93 5.54
C LEU A 253 -9.77 17.41 6.94
N GLN A 254 -9.08 18.41 7.47
CA GLN A 254 -9.35 18.97 8.80
C GLN A 254 -10.74 19.61 8.88
N VAL A 255 -11.17 20.33 7.84
CA VAL A 255 -12.50 20.98 7.80
C VAL A 255 -13.61 20.03 7.34
N THR A 256 -13.26 18.86 6.78
CA THR A 256 -14.25 17.87 6.33
C THR A 256 -14.97 17.27 7.53
N THR A 257 -16.29 17.49 7.60
CA THR A 257 -17.11 16.85 8.63
C THR A 257 -17.37 15.40 8.23
N TYR A 258 -16.62 14.47 8.82
CA TYR A 258 -16.91 13.05 8.66
C TYR A 258 -18.20 12.71 9.40
N THR A 259 -19.30 12.57 8.66
CA THR A 259 -20.50 11.95 9.19
C THR A 259 -20.25 10.46 9.30
N ARG A 260 -19.79 10.01 10.48
CA ARG A 260 -19.76 8.60 10.78
C ARG A 260 -21.19 8.09 10.71
N GLN A 261 -21.54 7.41 9.63
CA GLN A 261 -22.75 6.61 9.62
C GLN A 261 -22.58 5.60 10.75
N THR A 262 -23.34 5.79 11.82
CA THR A 262 -23.34 4.84 12.94
C THR A 262 -23.97 3.58 12.38
N PRO A 263 -23.22 2.47 12.23
CA PRO A 263 -23.82 1.25 11.70
C PRO A 263 -24.98 0.90 12.63
N SER A 264 -26.22 0.92 12.13
CA SER A 264 -27.42 0.57 12.90
C SER A 264 -27.50 -0.94 13.18
N MET A 265 -26.50 -1.71 12.73
CA MET A 265 -26.37 -3.10 13.07
C MET A 265 -26.07 -3.26 14.57
N LYS A 266 -27.01 -3.88 15.27
CA LYS A 266 -26.77 -4.49 16.58
C LYS A 266 -25.55 -5.41 16.46
N ARG A 267 -24.41 -4.97 16.99
CA ARG A 267 -23.18 -5.78 16.99
C ARG A 267 -23.49 -7.11 17.67
N SER A 268 -23.15 -8.21 17.02
CA SER A 268 -23.25 -9.52 17.64
C SER A 268 -22.40 -9.54 18.91
N LYS A 269 -22.89 -10.19 19.97
CA LYS A 269 -22.15 -10.35 21.23
C LYS A 269 -20.75 -10.95 21.03
N ARG A 270 -20.55 -11.73 19.95
CA ARG A 270 -19.25 -12.32 19.57
C ARG A 270 -18.23 -11.33 18.99
N HIS A 271 -18.66 -10.10 18.66
CA HIS A 271 -17.78 -9.04 18.14
C HIS A 271 -17.40 -8.01 19.23
N LEU A 272 -17.85 -8.22 20.47
CA LEU A 272 -17.40 -7.45 21.63
C LEU A 272 -16.09 -8.05 22.12
N LEU A 273 -15.11 -7.19 22.39
CA LEU A 273 -13.86 -7.58 23.04
C LEU A 273 -13.86 -7.02 24.47
N PRO A 274 -13.65 -7.86 25.50
CA PRO A 274 -13.53 -9.33 25.43
C PRO A 274 -14.88 -10.01 25.08
N PRO A 275 -14.87 -11.20 24.47
CA PRO A 275 -16.09 -11.98 24.25
C PRO A 275 -16.74 -12.29 25.62
N PRO A 276 -18.09 -12.29 25.70
CA PRO A 276 -18.76 -12.67 26.94
C PRO A 276 -18.40 -14.12 27.32
N PRO A 277 -18.34 -14.42 28.64
CA PRO A 277 -17.96 -15.74 29.12
C PRO A 277 -18.82 -16.81 28.46
N PHE A 278 -18.17 -17.88 28.00
CA PHE A 278 -18.83 -19.06 27.46
C PHE A 278 -19.69 -19.67 28.57
N VAL A 279 -21.02 -19.57 28.46
CA VAL A 279 -21.94 -20.34 29.30
C VAL A 279 -22.18 -21.63 28.53
N LEU A 280 -21.59 -22.73 28.99
CA LEU A 280 -21.94 -24.06 28.49
C LEU A 280 -23.38 -24.39 28.89
N PRO A 281 -24.15 -25.06 28.02
CA PRO A 281 -25.47 -25.59 28.37
C PRO A 281 -25.38 -26.67 29.45
#